data_AF-A0A847CRZ6-F1
#
_entry.id   AF-A0A847CRZ6-F1
#
_cell.length_a   1.000
_cell.length_b   1.000
_cell.length_c   1.000
_cell.angle_alpha   90.00
_cell.angle_beta   90.00
_cell.angle_gamma   90.00
#
_symmetry.space_group_name_H-M   'P 1'
#
loop_
_entity.id
_entity.type
_entity.pdbx_description
1 polymer ?
#
loop_
_entity_poly.entity_id
_entity_poly.type
_entity_poly.pdbx_seq_one_letter_code
_entity_poly.pdbx_strand_id
1 'polypeptide(L)'
;MKLDEKLIKRILQISMSSIEKTLTVVNFTTEEYDENAVNEALRFLKNEDYIIAKTFPENSTDDKTEEVIMVYGITEKGTSYLEKLN
;
A
#
# COMPACT_ATOMS: atom_id res chain seq x y z
N MET A 1 -1.03 8.29 -15.08
CA MET A 1 -2.09 8.57 -14.09
C MET A 1 -1.47 9.33 -12.94
N LYS A 2 -2.14 10.34 -12.38
CA LYS A 2 -1.67 11.00 -11.15
C LYS A 2 -2.24 10.19 -9.98
N LEU A 3 -1.38 9.64 -9.13
CA LEU A 3 -1.81 8.88 -7.95
C LEU A 3 -2.58 9.81 -6.98
N ASP A 4 -3.61 9.28 -6.33
CA ASP A 4 -4.39 10.03 -5.34
C ASP A 4 -3.59 10.21 -4.05
N GLU A 5 -3.22 11.45 -3.74
CA GLU A 5 -2.48 11.83 -2.55
C GLU A 5 -3.24 11.49 -1.25
N LYS A 6 -4.59 11.49 -1.25
CA LYS A 6 -5.39 11.09 -0.09
C LYS A 6 -5.26 9.59 0.18
N LEU A 7 -5.30 8.77 -0.87
CA LEU A 7 -5.09 7.32 -0.77
C LEU A 7 -3.68 7.00 -0.29
N ILE A 8 -2.66 7.63 -0.88
CA ILE A 8 -1.25 7.51 -0.45
C ILE A 8 -1.11 7.84 1.04
N LYS A 9 -1.65 8.99 1.46
CA LYS A 9 -1.63 9.44 2.86
C LYS A 9 -2.30 8.41 3.77
N ARG A 10 -3.46 7.88 3.36
CA ARG A 10 -4.21 6.89 4.12
C ARG A 10 -3.41 5.59 4.31
N ILE A 11 -2.81 5.07 3.25
CA ILE A 11 -1.96 3.87 3.33
C ILE A 11 -0.82 4.09 4.32
N LEU A 12 -0.08 5.20 4.20
CA LEU A 12 1.05 5.52 5.09
C LEU A 12 0.62 5.66 6.55
N GLN A 13 -0.51 6.29 6.83
CA GLN A 13 -1.06 6.40 8.19
C GLN A 13 -1.37 5.02 8.78
N ILE A 14 -1.98 4.12 8.00
CA ILE A 14 -2.28 2.77 8.49
C ILE A 14 -0.96 1.99 8.70
N SER A 15 -0.01 2.09 7.77
CA SER A 15 1.32 1.46 7.88
C SER A 15 2.11 1.96 9.10
N MET A 16 2.01 3.24 9.45
CA MET A 16 2.65 3.82 10.63
C MET A 16 2.00 3.32 11.94
N SER A 17 0.68 3.12 11.95
CA SER A 17 -0.06 2.62 13.12
C SER A 17 0.05 1.10 13.33
N SER A 18 0.61 0.38 12.36
CA SER A 18 0.59 -1.08 12.27
C SER A 18 1.99 -1.65 12.39
N ILE A 19 2.55 -1.69 13.61
CA ILE A 19 3.71 -2.55 13.89
C ILE A 19 3.22 -4.01 13.81
N GLU A 20 3.78 -4.80 12.89
CA GLU A 20 3.52 -6.24 12.71
C GLU A 20 2.09 -6.67 12.28
N LYS A 21 1.26 -5.77 11.71
CA LYS A 21 -0.03 -6.20 11.14
C LYS A 21 0.05 -6.36 9.63
N THR A 22 -0.40 -7.51 9.14
CA THR A 22 -0.67 -7.74 7.73
C THR A 22 -1.69 -6.73 7.23
N LEU A 23 -1.22 -5.76 6.43
CA LEU A 23 -2.08 -4.91 5.61
C LEU A 23 -2.45 -5.71 4.35
N THR A 24 -3.62 -6.34 4.37
CA THR A 24 -4.28 -6.83 3.16
C THR A 24 -5.17 -5.73 2.59
N VAL A 25 -5.40 -5.77 1.26
CA VAL A 25 -6.34 -4.89 0.52
C VAL A 25 -7.71 -4.79 1.21
N VAL A 26 -8.09 -5.83 1.97
CA VAL A 26 -9.29 -5.91 2.81
C VAL A 26 -9.42 -4.78 3.85
N ASN A 27 -8.33 -4.14 4.28
CA ASN A 27 -8.42 -2.98 5.19
C ASN A 27 -8.90 -1.69 4.49
N PHE A 28 -9.02 -1.70 3.16
CA PHE A 28 -9.51 -0.58 2.35
C PHE A 28 -10.90 -0.85 1.74
N THR A 29 -11.46 -2.06 1.88
CA THR A 29 -12.75 -2.42 1.24
C THR A 29 -13.98 -1.76 1.87
N THR A 30 -13.81 -1.06 2.99
CA THR A 30 -14.86 -0.18 3.56
C THR A 30 -14.67 1.29 3.20
N GLU A 31 -13.60 1.65 2.49
CA GLU A 31 -13.32 3.01 2.01
C GLU A 31 -13.49 3.02 0.48
N GLU A 32 -13.95 4.13 -0.10
CA GLU A 32 -14.41 4.28 -1.50
C GLU A 32 -13.30 4.11 -2.59
N TYR A 33 -12.23 3.37 -2.33
CA TYR A 33 -11.09 3.22 -3.23
C TYR A 33 -11.18 1.93 -4.06
N ASP A 34 -11.03 2.08 -5.38
CA ASP A 34 -10.92 0.96 -6.32
C ASP A 34 -9.68 0.10 -6.01
N GLU A 35 -9.81 -1.21 -6.11
CA GLU A 35 -8.74 -2.17 -5.82
C GLU A 35 -7.50 -1.94 -6.68
N ASN A 36 -7.67 -1.57 -7.96
CA ASN A 36 -6.54 -1.23 -8.82
C ASN A 36 -5.80 0.01 -8.34
N ALA A 37 -6.53 1.04 -7.88
CA ALA A 37 -5.93 2.26 -7.35
C ALA A 37 -5.13 1.98 -6.06
N VAL A 38 -5.65 1.12 -5.19
CA VAL A 38 -4.95 0.66 -3.98
C VAL A 38 -3.67 -0.11 -4.36
N ASN A 39 -3.76 -1.06 -5.29
CA ASN A 39 -2.62 -1.85 -5.74
C ASN A 39 -1.54 -1.00 -6.43
N GLU A 40 -1.93 -0.04 -7.27
CA GLU A 40 -1.00 0.92 -7.87
C GLU A 40 -0.31 1.79 -6.82
N ALA A 41 -1.06 2.29 -5.83
CA ALA A 41 -0.50 3.08 -4.73
C ALA A 41 0.48 2.25 -3.88
N LEU A 42 0.14 1.00 -3.56
CA LEU A 42 1.03 0.08 -2.83
C LEU A 42 2.32 -0.22 -3.62
N ARG A 43 2.21 -0.46 -4.93
CA ARG A 43 3.37 -0.66 -5.81
C ARG A 43 4.26 0.59 -5.84
N PHE A 44 3.67 1.76 -5.99
CA PHE A 44 4.40 3.03 -5.93
C PHE A 44 5.13 3.19 -4.59
N LEU A 45 4.43 3.04 -3.48
CA LEU A 45 4.99 3.21 -2.14
C LEU A 45 6.13 2.24 -1.84
N LYS A 46 5.99 0.98 -2.29
CA LYS A 46 7.05 -0.04 -2.17
C LYS A 46 8.25 0.30 -3.06
N ASN A 47 8.04 0.63 -4.33
CA ASN A 47 9.11 0.91 -5.28
C ASN A 47 9.90 2.18 -4.91
N GLU A 48 9.22 3.15 -4.30
CA GLU A 48 9.83 4.36 -3.76
C GLU A 48 10.38 4.19 -2.34
N ASP A 49 10.39 2.98 -1.77
CA ASP A 49 10.93 2.72 -0.43
C ASP A 49 10.28 3.57 0.69
N TYR A 50 8.98 3.88 0.55
CA TYR A 50 8.20 4.54 1.60
C TYR A 50 7.63 3.54 2.62
N ILE A 51 7.47 2.28 2.23
CA ILE A 51 6.94 1.21 3.07
C ILE A 51 7.83 -0.03 3.03
N ILE A 52 7.84 -0.78 4.12
CA ILE A 52 8.46 -2.10 4.20
C ILE A 52 7.40 -3.11 3.76
N ALA A 53 7.55 -3.72 2.59
CA ALA A 53 6.57 -4.66 2.05
C ALA A 53 7.21 -5.84 1.32
N LYS A 54 6.50 -6.98 1.30
CA LYS A 54 6.84 -8.14 0.45
C LYS A 54 5.72 -8.40 -0.54
N THR A 55 6.11 -8.80 -1.76
CA THR A 55 5.17 -9.20 -2.80
C THR A 55 5.15 -10.73 -2.87
N PHE A 56 3.97 -11.31 -2.88
CA PHE A 56 3.74 -12.73 -3.11
C PHE A 56 3.00 -12.91 -4.43
N PRO A 57 3.42 -13.87 -5.27
CA PRO A 57 2.59 -14.27 -6.40
C PRO A 57 1.31 -14.91 -5.85
N GLU A 58 0.16 -14.41 -6.25
CA GLU A 58 -1.10 -15.11 -6.04
C GLU A 58 -1.19 -16.21 -7.08
N ASN A 59 -1.45 -17.44 -6.63
CA ASN A 59 -1.75 -18.55 -7.54
C ASN A 59 -3.20 -18.39 -8.02
N SER A 60 -3.45 -17.40 -8.88
CA SER A 60 -4.69 -17.28 -9.62
C SER A 60 -4.68 -18.31 -10.76
N THR A 61 -5.76 -19.08 -10.87
CA THR A 61 -5.97 -20.09 -11.93
C THR A 61 -6.34 -19.48 -13.29
N ASP A 62 -6.50 -18.16 -13.36
CA ASP A 62 -6.70 -17.40 -14.58
C ASP A 62 -5.39 -16.70 -14.98
N ASP A 63 -5.14 -16.51 -16.28
CA ASP A 63 -3.93 -15.93 -16.91
C ASP A 63 -3.55 -14.48 -16.48
N LYS A 64 -4.06 -14.01 -15.34
CA LYS A 64 -3.70 -12.76 -14.69
C LYS A 64 -2.93 -13.08 -13.43
N THR A 65 -1.61 -12.88 -13.44
CA THR A 65 -0.81 -12.95 -12.20
C THR A 65 -1.28 -11.84 -11.26
N GLU A 66 -2.11 -12.19 -10.27
CA GLU A 66 -2.46 -11.28 -9.19
C GLU A 66 -1.28 -11.26 -8.19
N GLU A 67 -0.92 -10.08 -7.70
CA GLU A 67 0.21 -9.90 -6.77
C GLU A 67 -0.33 -9.43 -5.43
N VAL A 68 -0.09 -10.18 -4.37
CA VAL A 68 -0.43 -9.75 -3.01
C VAL A 68 0.74 -8.98 -2.42
N ILE A 69 0.51 -7.71 -2.08
CA ILE A 69 1.50 -6.87 -1.37
C ILE A 69 1.17 -6.86 0.12
N MET A 70 2.06 -7.47 0.92
CA MET A 70 1.98 -7.46 2.38
C MET A 70 2.88 -6.37 2.95
N VAL A 71 2.30 -5.40 3.64
CA VAL A 71 3.04 -4.31 4.30
C VAL A 71 3.31 -4.65 5.76
N TYR A 72 4.55 -4.44 6.21
CA TYR A 72 5.04 -4.71 7.57
C TYR A 72 5.30 -3.45 8.38
N GLY A 73 5.42 -2.29 7.71
CA GLY A 73 5.67 -1.02 8.37
C GLY A 73 5.97 0.10 7.38
N ILE A 74 6.27 1.28 7.93
CA ILE A 74 6.68 2.48 7.20
C ILE A 74 8.20 2.69 7.35
N THR A 75 8.87 3.22 6.34
CA THR A 75 10.29 3.60 6.41
C THR A 75 10.46 5.04 6.92
N GLU A 76 11.68 5.46 7.27
CA GLU A 76 11.97 6.88 7.59
C GLU A 76 11.63 7.82 6.42
N LYS A 77 11.88 7.37 5.18
CA LYS A 77 11.52 8.07 3.96
C LYS A 77 10.00 8.22 3.85
N GLY A 78 9.25 7.17 4.18
CA GLY A 78 7.78 7.16 4.21
C GLY A 78 7.21 8.12 5.24
N THR A 79 7.76 8.13 6.45
CA THR A 79 7.34 9.06 7.52
C THR A 79 7.57 10.51 7.10
N SER A 80 8.76 10.82 6.57
CA SER A 80 9.08 12.17 6.07
C SER A 80 8.19 12.61 4.91
N TYR A 81 7.76 11.67 4.08
CA TYR A 81 6.83 11.95 2.98
C TYR A 81 5.40 12.17 3.50
N LEU A 82 4.94 11.37 4.46
CA LEU A 82 3.65 11.55 5.11
C LEU A 82 3.52 12.93 5.78
N GLU A 83 4.58 13.41 6.44
CA GLU A 83 4.61 14.75 7.05
C GLU A 83 4.43 15.87 6.02
N LYS A 84 4.94 15.70 4.79
CA LYS A 84 4.79 16.68 3.70
C LYS A 84 3.40 16.69 3.05
N LEU A 85 2.61 15.63 3.26
CA LEU A 85 1.22 15.53 2.78
C LEU A 85 0.21 16.14 3.77
N ASN A 86 0.68 16.75 4.87
CA ASN A 86 -0.10 17.56 5.81
C ASN A 86 0.04 19.04 5.50
#